data_AF-A0A3C1U438-F1
#
_entry.id   AF-A0A3C1U438-F1
#
_cell.length_a   1.000
_cell.length_b   1.000
_cell.length_c   1.000
_cell.angle_alpha   90.00
_cell.angle_beta   90.00
_cell.angle_gamma   90.00
#
_symmetry.space_group_name_H-M   'P 1'
#
loop_
_entity.id
_entity.type
_entity.pdbx_description
1 polymer ?
#
loop_
_entity_poly.entity_id
_entity_poly.type
_entity_poly.pdbx_seq_one_letter_code
_entity_poly.pdbx_strand_id
1 'polypeptide(L)' 'MAAGAGMTSAIMNPLHAEEMTGIMGANVMNGHDPECRNWIKRFREPAAVGEGGRERRQTRRRRSA' A
#
# COMPACT_ATOMS: atom_id res chain seq x y z
N MET A 1 3.94 -13.00 -12.75
CA MET A 1 5.03 -13.89 -13.21
C MET A 1 6.33 -13.13 -13.46
N ALA A 2 6.37 -12.14 -14.37
CA ALA A 2 7.65 -11.50 -14.73
C ALA A 2 8.38 -10.79 -13.58
N ALA A 3 7.68 -10.04 -12.72
CA ALA A 3 8.28 -9.40 -11.54
C ALA A 3 8.93 -10.42 -10.58
N GLY A 4 8.31 -11.58 -10.37
CA GLY A 4 8.89 -12.66 -9.55
C GLY A 4 10.10 -13.35 -10.20
N ALA A 5 10.28 -13.19 -11.52
CA ALA A 5 11.44 -13.68 -12.25
C ALA A 5 12.59 -12.65 -12.34
N GLY A 6 12.53 -11.56 -11.56
CA GLY A 6 13.60 -10.55 -11.49
C GLY A 6 13.47 -9.38 -12.47
N MET A 7 12.29 -9.17 -13.09
CA MET A 7 12.03 -7.98 -13.89
C MET A 7 12.10 -6.70 -13.02
N THR A 8 12.93 -5.73 -13.45
CA THR A 8 13.16 -4.48 -12.71
C THR A 8 12.42 -3.27 -13.31
N SER A 9 11.97 -3.35 -14.56
CA SER A 9 11.20 -2.30 -15.24
C SER A 9 10.33 -2.86 -16.36
N ALA A 10 9.29 -2.13 -16.74
CA ALA A 10 8.42 -2.45 -17.87
C ALA A 10 7.66 -1.21 -18.39
N ILE A 11 7.24 -1.25 -19.66
CA ILE A 11 6.35 -0.26 -20.27
C ILE A 11 4.92 -0.77 -20.14
N MET A 12 4.06 -0.03 -19.41
CA MET A 12 2.69 -0.44 -19.04
C MET A 12 1.82 0.80 -18.81
N ASN A 13 0.50 0.63 -18.70
CA ASN A 13 -0.44 1.74 -18.58
C ASN A 13 -0.71 2.07 -17.10
N PRO A 14 -0.18 3.18 -16.56
CA PRO A 14 -0.34 3.50 -15.14
C PRO A 14 -1.77 3.93 -14.77
N LEU A 15 -2.63 4.21 -15.76
CA LEU A 15 -4.02 4.61 -15.53
C LEU A 15 -4.98 3.41 -15.44
N HIS A 16 -4.52 2.21 -15.79
CA HIS A 16 -5.33 1.00 -15.66
C HIS A 16 -5.22 0.45 -14.23
N ALA A 17 -6.33 0.52 -13.48
CA ALA A 17 -6.32 0.26 -12.04
C ALA A 17 -5.95 -1.19 -11.70
N GLU A 18 -6.35 -2.12 -12.54
CA GLU A 18 -6.11 -3.55 -12.44
C GLU A 18 -4.61 -3.85 -12.60
N GLU A 19 -3.94 -3.23 -13.58
CA GLU A 19 -2.49 -3.31 -13.76
C GLU A 19 -1.77 -2.79 -12.52
N MET A 20 -2.13 -1.59 -12.06
CA MET A 20 -1.48 -0.98 -10.89
C MET A 20 -1.72 -1.78 -9.61
N THR A 21 -2.89 -2.41 -9.45
CA THR A 21 -3.17 -3.30 -8.32
C THR A 21 -2.29 -4.55 -8.36
N GLY A 22 -2.13 -5.16 -9.55
CA GLY A 22 -1.22 -6.29 -9.76
C GLY A 22 0.24 -5.93 -9.47
N ILE A 23 0.69 -4.75 -9.91
CA ILE A 23 2.05 -4.24 -9.64
C ILE A 23 2.27 -4.02 -8.15
N MET A 24 1.33 -3.38 -7.45
CA MET A 24 1.42 -3.18 -6.00
C MET A 24 1.44 -4.51 -5.24
N GLY A 25 0.66 -5.50 -5.69
CA GLY A 25 0.65 -6.83 -5.09
C GLY A 25 1.98 -7.56 -5.31
N ALA A 26 2.57 -7.43 -6.50
CA ALA A 26 3.90 -7.95 -6.78
C ALA A 26 4.97 -7.31 -5.88
N ASN A 27 4.89 -6.00 -5.62
CA ASN A 27 5.82 -5.33 -4.70
C ASN A 27 5.73 -5.89 -3.27
N VAL A 28 4.53 -6.21 -2.79
CA VAL A 28 4.34 -6.87 -1.49
C VAL A 28 4.98 -8.26 -1.49
N MET A 29 4.63 -9.10 -2.47
CA MET A 29 5.11 -10.49 -2.54
C MET A 29 6.63 -10.59 -2.72
N ASN A 30 7.24 -9.63 -3.41
CA ASN A 30 8.69 -9.59 -3.67
C ASN A 30 9.47 -8.80 -2.61
N GLY A 31 8.84 -8.33 -1.54
CA GLY A 31 9.51 -7.58 -0.46
C GLY A 31 9.95 -6.16 -0.83
N HIS A 32 9.44 -5.61 -1.94
CA HIS A 32 9.68 -4.22 -2.36
C HIS A 32 8.71 -3.21 -1.69
N ASP A 33 7.73 -3.67 -0.90
CA ASP A 33 6.90 -2.84 -0.04
C ASP A 33 7.09 -3.21 1.45
N PRO A 34 8.08 -2.62 2.15
CA PRO A 34 8.35 -2.92 3.55
C PRO A 34 7.12 -2.66 4.43
N GLU A 35 6.79 -3.62 5.28
CA GLU A 35 5.62 -3.59 6.18
C GLU A 35 4.28 -3.39 5.41
N CYS A 36 4.24 -3.72 4.12
CA CYS A 36 3.08 -3.50 3.24
C CYS A 36 2.55 -2.04 3.29
N ARG A 37 3.41 -1.06 3.56
CA ARG A 37 2.98 0.32 3.87
C ARG A 37 2.22 0.95 2.71
N ASN A 38 2.70 0.78 1.50
CA ASN A 38 2.07 1.35 0.31
C ASN A 38 0.76 0.63 0.00
N TRP A 39 0.75 -0.69 0.12
CA TRP A 39 -0.44 -1.51 -0.02
C TRP A 39 -1.55 -1.11 0.96
N ILE A 40 -1.25 -1.07 2.26
CA ILE A 40 -2.20 -0.69 3.31
C ILE A 40 -2.68 0.74 3.08
N LYS A 41 -1.79 1.69 2.75
CA LYS A 41 -2.20 3.06 2.46
C LYS A 41 -3.19 3.16 1.29
N ARG A 42 -3.06 2.30 0.28
CA ARG A 42 -3.88 2.34 -0.93
C ARG A 42 -5.21 1.59 -0.80
N PHE A 43 -5.20 0.41 -0.18
CA PHE A 43 -6.33 -0.52 -0.19
C PHE A 43 -7.02 -0.69 1.17
N ARG A 44 -6.47 -0.12 2.26
CA ARG A 44 -7.18 -0.13 3.54
C ARG A 44 -8.49 0.64 3.39
N GLU A 45 -9.58 -0.04 3.70
CA GLU A 45 -10.90 0.56 3.71
C GLU A 45 -10.91 1.77 4.66
N PRO A 46 -11.45 2.92 4.23
CA PRO A 46 -11.58 4.06 5.12
C PRO A 46 -12.43 3.64 6.32
N ALA A 47 -11.99 4.01 7.53
CA ALA A 47 -12.75 3.73 8.74
C ALA A 47 -14.16 4.32 8.60
N ALA A 48 -15.17 3.54 8.99
CA ALA A 48 -16.55 4.00 9.01
C ALA A 48 -16.67 5.33 9.77
N VAL A 49 -17.62 6.17 9.33
CA VAL A 49 -17.89 7.45 9.96
C VAL A 49 -18.22 7.22 11.43
N GLY A 50 -17.32 7.65 12.33
CA GLY A 50 -17.43 7.47 13.78
C GLY A 50 -16.35 6.58 14.42
N GLU A 51 -15.69 5.69 13.67
CA GLU A 51 -14.74 4.72 14.24
C GLU A 51 -13.26 5.11 14.08
N GLY A 52 -12.91 5.91 13.08
CA GLY A 52 -11.52 6.25 12.72
C GLY A 52 -10.77 7.20 13.67
N GLY A 53 -11.42 7.72 14.71
CA GLY A 53 -10.86 8.76 15.59
C GLY A 53 -9.86 8.26 16.65
N ARG A 54 -9.95 6.98 17.05
CA ARG A 54 -9.20 6.47 18.21
C ARG A 54 -7.71 6.21 17.89
N GLU A 55 -7.43 5.58 16.75
CA GLU A 55 -6.05 5.18 16.38
C GLU A 55 -5.19 6.38 15.97
N ARG A 56 -5.73 7.31 15.15
CA ARG A 56 -5.03 8.54 14.72
C ARG A 56 -4.73 9.51 15.88
N ARG A 57 -5.53 9.49 16.96
CA ARG A 57 -5.34 10.37 18.12
C ARG A 57 -4.20 9.89 19.02
N GLN A 58 -3.98 8.57 19.13
CA GLN A 58 -2.84 8.03 19.90
C GLN A 58 -1.49 8.34 19.24
N THR A 59 -1.38 8.21 17.91
CA THR A 59 -0.13 8.46 17.17
C THR A 59 0.30 9.93 17.25
N ARG A 60 -0.65 10.87 17.27
CA ARG A 60 -0.33 12.30 17.48
C ARG A 60 0.16 12.58 18.90
N ARG A 61 -0.47 12.01 19.93
CA ARG A 61 -0.05 12.19 21.32
C ARG A 61 1.37 11.70 21.59
N ARG A 62 1.79 10.57 21.00
CA ARG A 62 3.15 10.04 21.13
C ARG A 62 4.22 10.87 20.42
N ARG A 63 3.84 11.75 19.48
CA ARG A 63 4.76 12.61 18.74
C ARG A 63 4.88 14.01 19.39
N SER A 64 4.02 14.31 20.36
CA SER A 64 3.98 15.59 21.08
C SER A 64 4.42 15.49 22.54
N ALA A 65 4.88 14.31 22.97
CA ALA A 65 5.56 14.05 24.23
C ALA A 65 7.00 13.64 23.91
#